data_AF-A0A6N1X6A3-F1
#
_entry.id   AF-A0A6N1X6A3-F1
#
_cell.length_a   1.000
_cell.length_b   1.000
_cell.length_c   1.000
_cell.angle_alpha   90.00
_cell.angle_beta   90.00
_cell.angle_gamma   90.00
#
_symmetry.space_group_name_H-M   'P 1'
#
loop_
_entity.id
_entity.type
_entity.pdbx_description
1 polymer ?
#
loop_
_entity_poly.entity_id
_entity_poly.type
_entity_poly.pdbx_seq_one_letter_code
_entity_poly.pdbx_strand_id
1 'polypeptide(L)'
;MSRQPVPRRRPPPPAASEVTAAQAVKSAVQDWAAAWQSLDIPRYLDAYSDGFTPANGATRAQWEQGRRARITGKQRITVTLQQLELSLDGEQATAKFQQIHAAGDLRSTPRKRLSMRNEGGSWRIVRESTGS
;
A
#
# COMPACT_ATOMS: atom_id res chain seq x y z
N MET A 1 24.74 -10.06 -49.21
CA MET A 1 23.52 -10.06 -48.37
C MET A 1 23.83 -9.34 -47.07
N SER A 2 23.52 -8.05 -46.97
CA SER A 2 23.81 -7.25 -45.78
C SER A 2 22.83 -7.61 -44.66
N ARG A 3 23.35 -8.18 -43.57
CA ARG A 3 22.58 -8.34 -42.33
C ARG A 3 22.50 -6.98 -41.65
N GLN A 4 21.31 -6.38 -41.63
CA GLN A 4 21.04 -5.24 -40.74
C GLN A 4 21.09 -5.71 -39.29
N PRO A 5 21.82 -5.03 -38.40
CA PRO A 5 21.73 -5.31 -36.97
C PRO A 5 20.40 -4.79 -36.45
N VAL A 6 19.61 -5.68 -35.85
CA VAL A 6 18.40 -5.32 -35.09
C VAL A 6 18.79 -4.37 -33.93
N PRO A 7 18.09 -3.24 -33.73
CA PRO A 7 18.39 -2.36 -32.62
C PRO A 7 18.01 -3.06 -31.31
N ARG A 8 19.01 -3.32 -30.47
CA ARG A 8 18.79 -3.75 -29.08
C ARG A 8 18.10 -2.59 -28.35
N ARG A 9 16.85 -2.79 -27.92
CA ARG A 9 16.18 -1.87 -26.98
C ARG A 9 17.07 -1.77 -25.74
N ARG A 10 17.70 -0.62 -25.53
CA ARG A 10 18.47 -0.32 -24.33
C ARG A 10 17.48 -0.38 -23.14
N PRO A 11 17.73 -1.17 -22.09
CA PRO A 11 16.89 -1.11 -20.90
C PRO A 11 16.89 0.34 -20.37
N PRO A 12 15.75 0.83 -19.86
CA PRO A 12 15.68 2.18 -19.33
C PRO A 12 16.71 2.36 -18.20
N PRO A 13 17.27 3.57 -18.04
CA PRO A 13 18.19 3.85 -16.95
C PRO A 13 17.52 3.57 -15.59
N PRO A 14 18.27 3.09 -14.58
CA PRO A 14 17.73 2.71 -13.27
C PRO A 14 16.80 3.77 -12.65
N ALA A 15 17.16 5.06 -12.79
CA ALA A 15 16.37 6.18 -12.28
C ALA A 15 14.96 6.31 -12.90
N ALA A 16 14.78 5.98 -14.18
CA ALA A 16 13.46 6.04 -14.81
C ALA A 16 12.54 4.93 -14.28
N SER A 17 13.09 3.74 -14.06
CA SER A 17 12.37 2.59 -13.49
C SER A 17 11.97 2.87 -12.04
N GLU A 18 12.87 3.44 -11.24
CA GLU A 18 12.59 3.81 -9.85
C GLU A 18 11.50 4.88 -9.73
N VAL A 19 11.49 5.90 -10.60
CA VAL A 19 10.42 6.91 -10.61
C VAL A 19 9.06 6.28 -10.91
N THR A 20 8.99 5.37 -11.90
CA THR A 20 7.74 4.66 -12.21
C THR A 20 7.31 3.75 -11.06
N ALA A 21 8.25 3.08 -10.40
CA ALA A 21 7.95 2.24 -9.24
C ALA A 21 7.46 3.08 -8.06
N ALA A 22 8.07 4.24 -7.78
CA ALA A 22 7.65 5.13 -6.71
C ALA A 22 6.23 5.68 -6.95
N GLN A 23 5.90 6.02 -8.20
CA GLN A 23 4.54 6.41 -8.59
C GLN A 23 3.54 5.26 -8.38
N ALA A 24 3.91 4.02 -8.74
CA ALA A 24 3.07 2.84 -8.53
C ALA A 24 2.84 2.54 -7.05
N VAL A 25 3.87 2.64 -6.19
CA VAL A 25 3.74 2.51 -4.73
C VAL A 25 2.83 3.61 -4.19
N LYS A 26 3.03 4.86 -4.61
CA LYS A 26 2.18 5.99 -4.21
C LYS A 26 0.71 5.73 -4.55
N SER A 27 0.43 5.30 -5.78
CA SER A 27 -0.92 4.95 -6.23
C SER A 27 -1.51 3.86 -5.35
N ALA A 28 -0.80 2.76 -5.13
CA ALA A 28 -1.29 1.65 -4.31
C ALA A 28 -1.66 2.09 -2.87
N VAL A 29 -0.85 2.97 -2.26
CA VAL A 29 -1.17 3.52 -0.92
C VAL A 29 -2.39 4.45 -0.96
N GLN A 30 -2.55 5.24 -2.04
CA GLN A 30 -3.73 6.08 -2.23
C GLN A 30 -5.00 5.25 -2.48
N ASP A 31 -4.91 4.20 -3.29
CA ASP A 31 -5.98 3.26 -3.59
C ASP A 31 -6.43 2.51 -2.33
N TRP A 32 -5.48 2.10 -1.47
CA TRP A 32 -5.76 1.54 -0.16
C TRP A 32 -6.56 2.50 0.73
N ALA A 33 -6.15 3.76 0.80
CA ALA A 33 -6.86 4.78 1.58
C ALA A 33 -8.24 5.09 1.00
N ALA A 34 -8.38 5.11 -0.33
CA ALA A 34 -9.65 5.31 -1.02
C ALA A 34 -10.63 4.16 -0.76
N ALA A 35 -10.17 2.91 -0.89
CA ALA A 35 -10.99 1.72 -0.60
C ALA A 35 -11.47 1.70 0.85
N TRP A 36 -10.62 2.11 1.79
CA TRP A 36 -11.02 2.21 3.20
C TRP A 36 -12.10 3.29 3.41
N GLN A 37 -11.93 4.46 2.80
CA GLN A 37 -12.92 5.56 2.90
C GLN A 37 -14.25 5.23 2.25
N SER A 38 -14.25 4.46 1.15
CA SER A 38 -15.46 4.00 0.46
C SER A 38 -16.14 2.81 1.15
N LEU A 39 -15.61 2.34 2.29
CA LEU A 39 -16.07 1.13 2.98
C LEU A 39 -16.03 -0.13 2.10
N ASP A 40 -15.21 -0.12 1.05
CA ASP A 40 -15.01 -1.25 0.15
C ASP A 40 -14.03 -2.23 0.80
N ILE A 41 -14.58 -3.06 1.69
CA ILE A 41 -13.84 -4.07 2.45
C ILE A 41 -13.07 -5.01 1.52
N PRO A 42 -13.66 -5.60 0.45
CA PRO A 42 -12.92 -6.44 -0.47
C PRO A 42 -11.67 -5.76 -1.07
N ARG A 43 -11.82 -4.55 -1.64
CA ARG A 43 -10.69 -3.82 -2.24
C ARG A 43 -9.66 -3.38 -1.20
N TYR A 44 -10.11 -3.01 -0.01
CA TYR A 44 -9.22 -2.69 1.11
C TYR A 44 -8.37 -3.89 1.52
N LEU A 45 -8.95 -5.09 1.61
CA LEU A 45 -8.24 -6.30 1.99
C LEU A 45 -7.34 -6.85 0.88
N ASP A 46 -7.67 -6.61 -0.39
CA ASP A 46 -6.85 -6.98 -1.55
C ASP A 46 -5.52 -6.19 -1.64
N ALA A 47 -5.47 -5.01 -1.01
CA ALA A 47 -4.22 -4.25 -0.86
C ALA A 47 -3.16 -4.98 0.00
N TYR A 48 -3.53 -6.05 0.71
CA TYR A 48 -2.66 -6.83 1.58
C TYR A 48 -2.20 -8.12 0.89
N SER A 49 -0.90 -8.42 0.99
CA SER A 49 -0.26 -9.60 0.43
C SER A 49 -0.69 -10.89 1.13
N ASP A 50 -0.71 -12.02 0.41
CA ASP A 50 -0.93 -13.37 0.97
C ASP A 50 0.08 -13.71 2.07
N GLY A 51 1.28 -13.14 2.00
CA GLY A 51 2.30 -13.21 3.06
C GLY A 51 2.17 -12.15 4.16
N PHE A 52 1.04 -11.42 4.25
CA PHE A 52 0.85 -10.36 5.24
C PHE A 52 0.98 -10.89 6.67
N THR A 53 1.85 -10.25 7.44
CA THR A 53 2.08 -10.58 8.85
C THR A 53 1.58 -9.46 9.76
N PRO A 54 0.43 -9.64 10.45
CA PRO A 54 -0.07 -8.70 11.44
C PRO A 54 0.95 -8.45 12.56
N ALA A 55 1.07 -7.20 13.00
CA ALA A 55 2.02 -6.82 14.04
C ALA A 55 1.73 -7.42 15.43
N ASN A 56 0.50 -7.87 15.68
CA ASN A 56 0.03 -8.43 16.96
C ASN A 56 0.15 -9.96 17.02
N GLY A 57 0.83 -10.60 16.06
CA GLY A 57 0.99 -12.06 16.03
C GLY A 57 -0.26 -12.84 15.63
N ALA A 58 -1.35 -12.17 15.25
CA ALA A 58 -2.54 -12.83 14.71
C ALA A 58 -2.26 -13.42 13.32
N THR A 59 -3.04 -14.42 12.92
CA THR A 59 -3.08 -14.85 11.52
C THR A 59 -3.73 -13.79 10.63
N ARG A 60 -3.45 -13.81 9.32
CA ARG A 60 -4.13 -12.93 8.36
C ARG A 60 -5.65 -13.05 8.47
N ALA A 61 -6.19 -14.27 8.50
CA ALA A 61 -7.63 -14.51 8.57
C ALA A 61 -8.29 -13.88 9.82
N GLN A 62 -7.68 -14.04 11.01
CA GLN A 62 -8.15 -13.41 12.25
C GLN A 62 -8.08 -11.88 12.16
N TRP A 63 -7.00 -11.35 11.61
CA TRP A 63 -6.85 -9.91 11.41
C TRP A 63 -7.91 -9.36 10.45
N GLU A 64 -8.19 -10.04 9.34
CA GLU A 64 -9.23 -9.64 8.40
C GLU A 64 -10.60 -9.64 9.04
N GLN A 65 -10.95 -10.67 9.81
CA GLN A 65 -12.22 -10.72 10.53
C GLN A 65 -12.36 -9.53 11.48
N GLY A 66 -11.30 -9.19 12.22
CA GLY A 66 -11.27 -8.00 13.07
C GLY A 66 -11.42 -6.69 12.29
N ARG A 67 -10.82 -6.58 11.10
CA ARG A 67 -11.00 -5.41 10.22
C ARG A 67 -12.41 -5.31 9.68
N ARG A 68 -12.99 -6.40 9.19
CA ARG A 68 -14.38 -6.47 8.72
C ARG A 68 -15.32 -6.00 9.82
N ALA A 69 -15.18 -6.52 11.04
CA ALA A 69 -16.01 -6.13 12.19
C ALA A 69 -15.87 -4.63 12.55
N ARG A 70 -14.69 -4.04 12.41
CA ARG A 70 -14.45 -2.60 12.70
C ARG A 70 -15.02 -1.65 11.65
N ILE A 71 -15.04 -2.08 10.39
CA ILE A 71 -15.48 -1.26 9.24
C ILE A 71 -16.99 -1.42 9.02
N THR A 72 -17.53 -2.63 9.23
CA THR A 72 -18.96 -2.92 9.05
C THR A 72 -19.80 -2.02 9.96
N GLY A 73 -20.84 -1.41 9.40
CA GLY A 73 -21.75 -0.51 10.12
C GLY A 73 -21.22 0.92 10.32
N LYS A 74 -20.01 1.24 9.88
CA LYS A 74 -19.56 2.65 9.80
C LYS A 74 -20.32 3.35 8.69
N GLN A 75 -20.86 4.53 8.98
CA GLN A 75 -21.55 5.36 7.98
C GLN A 75 -20.57 6.18 7.13
N ARG A 76 -19.42 6.55 7.72
CA ARG A 76 -18.37 7.33 7.08
C ARG A 76 -17.02 7.04 7.73
N ILE A 77 -16.01 6.91 6.89
CA ILE A 77 -14.60 6.89 7.29
C ILE A 77 -13.86 7.95 6.46
N THR A 78 -13.03 8.75 7.10
CA THR A 78 -12.09 9.67 6.44
C THR A 78 -10.67 9.22 6.75
N VAL A 79 -9.85 9.14 5.70
CA VAL A 79 -8.44 8.79 5.78
C VAL A 79 -7.68 9.76 4.88
N THR A 80 -6.96 10.70 5.50
CA THR A 80 -6.07 11.61 4.78
C THR A 80 -4.63 11.20 5.06
N LEU A 81 -3.86 11.04 4.00
CA LEU A 81 -2.43 10.75 4.06
C LEU A 81 -1.66 12.06 4.01
N GLN A 82 -0.85 12.34 5.04
CA GLN A 82 0.02 13.50 5.09
C GLN A 82 1.48 13.05 5.25
N GLN A 83 2.41 13.89 4.78
CA GLN A 83 3.85 13.64 4.91
C GLN A 83 4.23 12.24 4.38
N LEU A 84 3.72 11.89 3.20
CA LEU A 84 4.00 10.59 2.58
C LEU A 84 5.45 10.55 2.09
N GLU A 85 6.23 9.73 2.75
CA GLU A 85 7.62 9.41 2.40
C GLU A 85 7.67 7.99 1.85
N LEU A 86 8.33 7.83 0.71
CA LEU A 86 8.53 6.55 0.05
C LEU A 86 10.02 6.21 0.00
N SER A 87 10.35 4.97 0.32
CA SER A 87 11.69 4.39 0.10
C SER A 87 11.53 3.12 -0.71
N LEU A 88 12.28 2.99 -1.80
CA LEU A 88 12.22 1.84 -2.70
C LEU A 88 13.57 1.12 -2.70
N ASP A 89 13.49 -0.20 -2.78
CA ASP A 89 14.62 -1.12 -2.89
C ASP A 89 14.21 -2.30 -3.78
N GLY A 90 14.38 -2.13 -5.09
CA GLY A 90 13.94 -3.10 -6.10
C GLY A 90 12.45 -3.40 -6.03
N GLU A 91 12.10 -4.63 -5.64
CA GLU A 91 10.73 -5.10 -5.49
C GLU A 91 10.14 -4.84 -4.09
N GLN A 92 10.88 -4.15 -3.22
CA GLN A 92 10.44 -3.78 -1.88
C GLN A 92 10.25 -2.27 -1.79
N ALA A 93 9.27 -1.86 -1.00
CA ALA A 93 9.05 -0.45 -0.71
C ALA A 93 8.61 -0.26 0.74
N THR A 94 8.90 0.91 1.28
CA THR A 94 8.35 1.38 2.55
C THR A 94 7.66 2.70 2.34
N ALA A 95 6.38 2.79 2.73
CA ALA A 95 5.63 4.03 2.80
C ALA A 95 5.44 4.45 4.26
N LYS A 96 5.84 5.67 4.60
CA LYS A 96 5.61 6.27 5.92
C LYS A 96 4.76 7.51 5.75
N PHE A 97 3.77 7.70 6.61
CA PHE A 97 2.87 8.86 6.54
C PHE A 97 2.19 9.10 7.88
N GLN A 98 1.75 10.33 8.10
CA GLN A 98 0.77 10.66 9.13
C GLN A 98 -0.63 10.40 8.56
N GLN A 99 -1.40 9.56 9.24
CA GLN A 99 -2.77 9.24 8.85
C GLN A 99 -3.73 10.08 9.67
N ILE A 100 -4.44 11.03 9.07
CA ILE A 100 -5.57 11.68 9.72
C ILE A 100 -6.79 10.78 9.52
N HIS A 101 -7.32 10.26 10.62
CA HIS A 101 -8.42 9.31 10.61
C HIS A 101 -9.62 9.85 11.38
N ALA A 102 -10.80 9.73 10.77
CA ALA A 102 -12.07 10.04 11.41
C ALA A 102 -13.11 8.98 11.08
N ALA A 103 -13.86 8.52 12.08
CA ALA A 103 -14.98 7.59 11.90
C ALA A 103 -16.04 7.81 12.99
N GLY A 104 -17.19 8.41 12.65
CA GLY A 104 -18.17 8.87 13.64
C GLY A 104 -17.58 10.00 14.51
N ASP A 105 -17.51 9.80 15.82
CA ASP A 105 -16.88 10.75 16.76
C ASP A 105 -15.38 10.48 17.00
N LEU A 106 -14.88 9.33 16.56
CA LEU A 106 -13.47 8.98 16.69
C LEU A 106 -12.61 9.89 15.80
N ARG A 107 -11.56 10.48 16.38
CA ARG A 107 -10.50 11.21 15.66
C ARG A 107 -9.14 10.69 16.12
N SER A 108 -8.25 10.41 15.18
CA SER A 108 -6.88 10.02 15.50
C SER A 108 -5.91 10.42 14.39
N THR A 109 -4.64 10.64 14.74
CA THR A 109 -3.60 11.04 13.79
C THR A 109 -2.32 10.20 13.90
N PRO A 110 -2.38 8.86 13.81
CA PRO A 110 -1.21 8.02 14.01
C PRO A 110 -0.17 8.17 12.90
N ARG A 111 1.09 7.87 13.23
CA ARG A 111 2.14 7.64 12.22
C ARG A 111 2.10 6.20 11.75
N LYS A 112 1.98 5.99 10.45
CA LYS A 112 1.90 4.67 9.82
C LYS A 112 3.19 4.34 9.10
N ARG A 113 3.52 3.06 9.08
CA ARG A 113 4.52 2.49 8.18
C ARG A 113 3.92 1.26 7.50
N LEU A 114 3.93 1.27 6.18
CA LEU A 114 3.56 0.14 5.33
C LEU A 114 4.83 -0.38 4.66
N SER A 115 5.18 -1.63 4.94
CA SER A 115 6.15 -2.35 4.13
C SER A 115 5.39 -3.06 3.01
N MET A 116 5.85 -2.86 1.79
CA MET A 116 5.18 -3.32 0.58
C MET A 116 6.15 -4.12 -0.28
N ARG A 117 5.59 -5.04 -1.06
CA ARG A 117 6.31 -5.82 -2.07
C ARG A 117 5.56 -5.74 -3.39
N ASN A 118 6.30 -5.70 -4.49
CA ASN A 118 5.74 -5.87 -5.82
C ASN A 118 5.45 -7.35 -6.06
N GLU A 119 4.18 -7.70 -6.22
CA GLU A 119 3.71 -9.05 -6.53
C GLU A 119 3.12 -9.03 -7.95
N GLY A 120 3.92 -9.42 -8.94
CA GLY A 120 3.45 -9.54 -10.32
C GLY A 120 2.97 -8.22 -10.94
N GLY A 121 3.55 -7.09 -10.56
CA GLY A 121 3.15 -5.75 -11.02
C GLY A 121 2.21 -5.01 -10.07
N SER A 122 1.76 -5.65 -8.98
CA SER A 122 0.89 -5.04 -7.97
C SER A 122 1.64 -4.83 -6.66
N TRP A 123 1.64 -3.60 -6.14
CA TRP A 123 2.26 -3.32 -4.84
C TRP A 123 1.31 -3.70 -3.71
N ARG A 124 1.66 -4.72 -2.93
CA ARG A 124 0.86 -5.22 -1.81
C ARG A 124 1.55 -5.02 -0.47
N ILE A 125 0.76 -4.77 0.57
CA ILE A 125 1.23 -4.56 1.94
C ILE A 125 1.57 -5.91 2.57
N VAL A 126 2.84 -6.09 2.95
CA VAL A 126 3.33 -7.29 3.64
C VAL A 126 3.42 -7.09 5.16
N ARG A 127 3.54 -5.84 5.62
CA ARG A 127 3.54 -5.49 7.04
C ARG A 127 2.98 -4.08 7.25
N GLU A 128 2.18 -3.93 8.30
CA GLU A 128 1.61 -2.65 8.72
C GLU A 128 1.99 -2.40 10.18
N SER A 129 2.56 -1.25 10.48
CA SER A 129 2.77 -0.80 11.86
C SER A 129 2.21 0.60 12.10
N THR A 130 1.91 0.86 13.37
CA THR A 130 1.38 2.14 13.86
C THR A 130 2.32 2.62 14.96
N GLY A 131 2.97 3.75 14.76
CA GLY A 131 3.72 4.45 15.79
C GLY A 131 2.78 5.33 16.62
N SER A 132 2.95 5.28 17.94
CA SER A 132 2.33 6.20 18.90
C SER A 132 2.89 7.61 18.77
#